data_AF-A0A7X7E1A6-F1
#
_entry.id   AF-A0A7X7E1A6-F1
#
_cell.length_a   1.000
_cell.length_b   1.000
_cell.length_c   1.000
_cell.angle_alpha   90.00
_cell.angle_beta   90.00
_cell.angle_gamma   90.00
#
_symmetry.space_group_name_H-M   'P 1'
#
loop_
_entity.id
_entity.type
_entity.pdbx_description
1 polymer ?
#
loop_
_entity_poly.entity_id
_entity_poly.type
_entity_poly.pdbx_seq_one_letter_code
_entity_poly.pdbx_strand_id
1 'polypeptide(L)'
;IKPANPLYREVVNLKNNLYGKINGTSTISGQGMTSDDIMKSLNGVIVGKITNGKITNSVIFKNISGVLEKFIKLDDITFRDMSMTLRIADQKVFFDEMKMNSDVAGDWFATGSVGFDAGLDMNVNTRLTRAASDKVLSLQNSGKNAVKNLLQGTQFGAVANLLDNAGIPVDAENRITVKIGLGGTITKPSVSFNGFAAGKGTDVSQSRQTPPVKEQVVNQVQNTVNQNREQIESKVTEGANKIEEQIIEKTGVSKEQADKLKNDALKKLKKLF
;
A
#
# COMPACT_ATOMS: atom_id res chain seq x y z
N ILE A 1 -2.64 -18.99 -37.30
CA ILE A 1 -1.50 -18.27 -36.70
C ILE A 1 -1.38 -18.75 -35.26
N LYS A 2 -0.31 -19.50 -34.92
CA LYS A 2 -0.06 -19.92 -33.53
C LYS A 2 0.30 -18.67 -32.69
N PRO A 3 -0.17 -18.54 -31.44
CA PRO A 3 0.02 -17.32 -30.66
C PRO A 3 1.49 -17.17 -30.25
N ALA A 4 2.11 -16.03 -30.59
CA ALA A 4 3.55 -15.81 -30.44
C ALA A 4 3.99 -15.27 -29.07
N ASN A 5 3.10 -14.69 -28.25
CA ASN A 5 3.49 -14.18 -26.93
C ASN A 5 2.41 -14.38 -25.82
N PRO A 6 2.80 -14.35 -24.53
CA PRO A 6 1.88 -14.50 -23.39
C PRO A 6 0.77 -13.44 -23.35
N LEU A 7 1.08 -12.19 -23.70
CA LEU A 7 0.12 -11.09 -23.70
C LEU A 7 -1.07 -11.36 -24.66
N TYR A 8 -0.80 -11.87 -25.87
CA TYR A 8 -1.85 -12.21 -26.83
C TYR A 8 -2.81 -13.26 -26.29
N ARG A 9 -2.30 -14.27 -25.56
CA ARG A 9 -3.16 -15.29 -24.92
C ARG A 9 -4.11 -14.64 -23.92
N GLU A 10 -3.63 -13.68 -23.14
CA GLU A 10 -4.51 -12.96 -22.20
C GLU A 10 -5.51 -12.05 -22.89
N VAL A 11 -5.14 -11.41 -24.02
CA VAL A 11 -6.12 -10.67 -24.83
C VAL A 11 -7.22 -11.58 -25.35
N VAL A 12 -6.89 -12.80 -25.77
CA VAL A 12 -7.90 -13.79 -26.17
C VAL A 12 -8.75 -14.23 -24.97
N ASN A 13 -8.15 -14.43 -23.79
CA ASN A 13 -8.89 -14.76 -22.56
C ASN A 13 -9.85 -13.65 -22.13
N LEU A 14 -9.50 -12.38 -22.33
CA LEU A 14 -10.37 -11.23 -22.03
C LEU A 14 -11.71 -11.32 -22.77
N LYS A 15 -11.75 -11.88 -23.99
CA LYS A 15 -13.00 -12.09 -24.75
C LYS A 15 -14.04 -12.90 -23.95
N ASN A 16 -13.59 -13.87 -23.17
CA ASN A 16 -14.48 -14.77 -22.42
C ASN A 16 -14.74 -14.29 -20.99
N ASN A 17 -14.10 -13.19 -20.59
CA ASN A 17 -14.01 -12.76 -19.19
C ASN A 17 -14.43 -11.31 -18.97
N LEU A 18 -14.60 -10.51 -20.03
CA LEU A 18 -15.03 -9.11 -19.96
C LEU A 18 -16.15 -8.87 -20.96
N TYR A 19 -17.31 -8.48 -20.45
CA TYR A 19 -18.53 -8.19 -21.21
C TYR A 19 -18.94 -6.74 -20.99
N GLY A 20 -19.62 -6.14 -21.97
CA GLY A 20 -20.17 -4.80 -21.87
C GLY A 20 -20.23 -4.09 -23.23
N LYS A 21 -20.69 -2.83 -23.22
CA LYS A 21 -20.66 -1.95 -24.38
C LYS A 21 -19.38 -1.13 -24.35
N ILE A 22 -18.49 -1.36 -25.32
CA ILE A 22 -17.17 -0.71 -25.41
C ILE A 22 -17.24 0.42 -26.44
N ASN A 23 -16.83 1.62 -26.04
CA ASN A 23 -16.55 2.75 -26.94
C ASN A 23 -15.12 3.21 -26.67
N GLY A 24 -14.35 3.50 -27.71
CA GLY A 24 -12.99 3.96 -27.51
C GLY A 24 -12.32 4.43 -28.78
N THR A 25 -11.17 5.05 -28.60
CA THR A 25 -10.26 5.48 -29.65
C THR A 25 -8.86 4.97 -29.34
N SER A 26 -8.14 4.60 -30.38
CA SER A 26 -6.76 4.14 -30.26
C SER A 26 -5.93 4.70 -31.39
N THR A 27 -4.80 5.30 -31.04
CA THR A 27 -3.75 5.66 -31.98
C THR A 27 -2.54 4.82 -31.64
N ILE A 28 -2.13 3.95 -32.56
CA ILE A 28 -1.00 3.04 -32.37
C ILE A 28 -0.08 3.21 -33.58
N SER A 29 1.21 3.34 -33.31
CA SER A 29 2.26 3.38 -34.31
C SER A 29 3.37 2.38 -33.95
N GLY A 30 4.04 1.88 -34.96
CA GLY A 30 5.18 0.98 -34.83
C GLY A 30 5.98 1.01 -36.13
N GLN A 31 7.28 0.77 -36.01
CA GLN A 31 8.23 0.79 -37.13
C GLN A 31 9.19 -0.38 -37.02
N GLY A 32 9.46 -1.06 -38.12
CA GLY A 32 10.38 -2.19 -38.11
C GLY A 32 10.22 -3.09 -39.31
N MET A 33 11.26 -3.86 -39.59
CA MET A 33 11.25 -4.88 -40.64
C MET A 33 10.80 -6.24 -40.10
N THR A 34 11.05 -6.51 -38.82
CA THR A 34 10.67 -7.74 -38.13
C THR A 34 9.58 -7.50 -37.09
N SER A 35 8.93 -8.58 -36.62
CA SER A 35 7.96 -8.51 -35.51
C SER A 35 8.60 -7.96 -34.24
N ASP A 36 9.86 -8.29 -33.96
CA ASP A 36 10.57 -7.83 -32.77
C ASP A 36 10.88 -6.33 -32.85
N ASP A 37 11.25 -5.84 -34.04
CA ASP A 37 11.47 -4.40 -34.26
C ASP A 37 10.18 -3.61 -34.07
N ILE A 38 9.07 -4.13 -34.60
CA ILE A 38 7.74 -3.53 -34.42
C ILE A 38 7.32 -3.52 -32.95
N MET A 39 7.57 -4.60 -32.20
CA MET A 39 7.26 -4.65 -30.77
C MET A 39 8.08 -3.66 -29.95
N LYS A 40 9.37 -3.50 -30.26
CA LYS A 40 10.26 -2.55 -29.56
C LYS A 40 9.92 -1.09 -29.83
N SER A 41 9.43 -0.78 -31.03
CA SER A 41 9.08 0.58 -31.45
C SER A 41 7.60 0.93 -31.24
N LEU A 42 6.81 0.01 -30.70
CA LEU A 42 5.37 0.19 -30.57
C LEU A 42 5.07 1.30 -29.56
N ASN A 43 4.36 2.31 -30.02
CA ASN A 43 3.90 3.44 -29.23
C ASN A 43 2.41 3.64 -29.47
N GLY A 44 1.68 4.09 -28.44
CA GLY A 44 0.29 4.39 -28.66
C GLY A 44 -0.44 4.93 -27.45
N VAL A 45 -1.63 5.43 -27.70
CA VAL A 45 -2.58 5.88 -26.68
C VAL A 45 -3.92 5.24 -26.99
N ILE A 46 -4.53 4.65 -25.97
CA ILE A 46 -5.85 4.03 -26.04
C ILE A 46 -6.71 4.70 -24.97
N VAL A 47 -7.84 5.26 -25.38
CA VAL A 47 -8.85 5.79 -24.47
C VAL A 47 -10.12 5.00 -24.68
N GLY A 48 -10.64 4.41 -23.60
CA GLY A 48 -11.78 3.52 -23.67
C GLY A 48 -12.78 3.76 -22.55
N LYS A 49 -14.05 3.48 -22.85
CA LYS A 49 -15.12 3.38 -21.88
C LYS A 49 -15.92 2.11 -22.12
N ILE A 50 -16.15 1.35 -21.06
CA ILE A 50 -17.04 0.19 -21.05
C ILE A 50 -18.23 0.54 -20.19
N THR A 51 -19.45 0.24 -20.64
CA THR A 51 -20.67 0.44 -19.85
C THR A 51 -21.48 -0.85 -19.76
N ASN A 52 -22.25 -0.98 -18.67
CA ASN A 52 -23.05 -2.16 -18.33
C ASN A 52 -22.24 -3.45 -18.42
N GLY A 53 -21.08 -3.43 -17.76
CA GLY A 53 -20.09 -4.47 -17.94
C GLY A 53 -20.10 -5.54 -16.86
N LYS A 54 -19.46 -6.67 -17.19
CA LYS A 54 -19.26 -7.80 -16.29
C LYS A 54 -17.87 -8.36 -16.48
N ILE A 55 -17.16 -8.60 -15.38
CA ILE A 55 -15.91 -9.36 -15.35
C ILE A 55 -16.19 -10.72 -14.73
N THR A 56 -15.84 -11.78 -15.43
CA THR A 56 -16.00 -13.17 -14.99
C THR A 56 -14.69 -13.90 -15.06
N ASN A 57 -14.48 -14.87 -14.17
CA ASN A 57 -13.35 -15.81 -14.23
C ASN A 57 -11.94 -15.19 -14.33
N SER A 58 -11.77 -13.93 -13.94
CA SER A 58 -10.48 -13.25 -14.01
C SER A 58 -9.53 -13.77 -12.93
N VAL A 59 -8.35 -14.23 -13.35
CA VAL A 59 -7.28 -14.68 -12.45
C VAL A 59 -6.84 -13.53 -11.54
N ILE A 60 -6.74 -12.31 -12.06
CA ILE A 60 -6.37 -11.13 -11.28
C ILE A 60 -7.42 -10.87 -10.18
N PHE A 61 -8.70 -10.90 -10.52
CA PHE A 61 -9.75 -10.68 -9.52
C PHE A 61 -9.85 -11.81 -8.49
N LYS A 62 -9.60 -13.07 -8.87
CA LYS A 62 -9.51 -14.20 -7.91
C LYS A 62 -8.36 -14.04 -6.92
N ASN A 63 -7.25 -13.43 -7.34
CA ASN A 63 -6.14 -13.18 -6.44
C ASN A 63 -6.41 -11.97 -5.53
N ILE A 64 -7.03 -10.93 -6.08
CA ILE A 64 -7.52 -9.78 -5.29
C ILE A 64 -8.65 -10.19 -4.32
N SER A 65 -9.50 -11.15 -4.68
CA SER A 65 -10.60 -11.60 -3.83
C SER A 65 -10.10 -12.26 -2.55
N GLY A 66 -8.94 -12.92 -2.57
CA GLY A 66 -8.34 -13.45 -1.34
C GLY A 66 -7.92 -12.36 -0.34
N VAL A 67 -7.63 -11.16 -0.83
CA VAL A 67 -7.43 -9.95 -0.03
C VAL A 67 -8.80 -9.41 0.41
N LEU A 68 -9.76 -9.32 -0.50
CA LEU A 68 -11.02 -8.63 -0.22
C LEU A 68 -12.12 -9.48 0.44
N GLU A 69 -11.95 -10.79 0.58
CA GLU A 69 -12.99 -11.75 1.00
C GLU A 69 -13.64 -11.41 2.35
N LYS A 70 -12.90 -10.76 3.25
CA LYS A 70 -13.41 -10.33 4.56
C LYS A 70 -14.31 -9.09 4.47
N PHE A 71 -14.24 -8.37 3.36
CA PHE A 71 -14.94 -7.11 3.11
C PHE A 71 -16.08 -7.28 2.12
N ILE A 72 -15.78 -7.92 0.99
CA ILE A 72 -16.70 -8.13 -0.14
C ILE A 72 -16.41 -9.48 -0.78
N LYS A 73 -17.47 -10.20 -1.19
CA LYS A 73 -17.33 -11.40 -2.00
C LYS A 73 -17.16 -10.99 -3.46
N LEU A 74 -16.06 -11.42 -4.08
CA LEU A 74 -15.73 -11.13 -5.48
C LEU A 74 -15.62 -12.43 -6.26
N ASP A 75 -16.75 -12.89 -6.81
CA ASP A 75 -16.76 -14.02 -7.76
C ASP A 75 -16.76 -13.46 -9.19
N ASP A 76 -17.90 -12.89 -9.57
CA ASP A 76 -18.10 -12.10 -10.77
C ASP A 76 -18.37 -10.65 -10.38
N ILE A 77 -17.84 -9.70 -11.13
CA ILE A 77 -18.04 -8.28 -10.86
C ILE A 77 -18.87 -7.67 -11.97
N THR A 78 -20.06 -7.20 -11.63
CA THR A 78 -20.82 -6.29 -12.49
C THR A 78 -20.42 -4.86 -12.19
N PHE A 79 -20.36 -4.02 -13.22
CA PHE A 79 -20.01 -2.61 -13.09
C PHE A 79 -20.85 -1.75 -14.03
N ARG A 80 -21.22 -0.56 -13.58
CA ARG A 80 -21.99 0.39 -14.38
C ARG A 80 -21.16 0.94 -15.51
N ASP A 81 -19.96 1.37 -15.19
CA ASP A 81 -19.00 1.88 -16.16
C ASP A 81 -17.55 1.67 -15.72
N MET A 82 -16.68 1.62 -16.72
CA MET A 82 -15.24 1.59 -16.58
C MET A 82 -14.64 2.56 -17.60
N SER A 83 -13.78 3.47 -17.17
CA SER A 83 -12.98 4.32 -18.05
C SER A 83 -11.52 3.91 -17.97
N MET A 84 -10.82 3.96 -19.10
CA MET A 84 -9.39 3.65 -19.17
C MET A 84 -8.67 4.60 -20.11
N THR A 85 -7.48 5.01 -19.68
CA THR A 85 -6.46 5.67 -20.49
C THR A 85 -5.21 4.82 -20.40
N LEU A 86 -4.84 4.21 -21.51
CA LEU A 86 -3.67 3.36 -21.64
C LEU A 86 -2.65 4.01 -22.55
N ARG A 87 -1.38 3.80 -22.26
CA ARG A 87 -0.27 4.23 -23.09
C ARG A 87 0.64 3.06 -23.36
N ILE A 88 0.98 2.84 -24.61
CA ILE A 88 1.95 1.83 -25.00
C ILE A 88 3.28 2.52 -25.25
N ALA A 89 4.32 2.07 -24.55
CA ALA A 89 5.69 2.54 -24.70
C ALA A 89 6.63 1.53 -24.03
N ASP A 90 7.91 1.50 -24.40
CA ASP A 90 8.95 0.72 -23.72
C ASP A 90 8.60 -0.77 -23.54
N GLN A 91 7.92 -1.36 -24.54
CA GLN A 91 7.42 -2.74 -24.52
C GLN A 91 6.46 -3.03 -23.34
N LYS A 92 5.72 -2.01 -22.90
CA LYS A 92 4.73 -2.07 -21.82
C LYS A 92 3.45 -1.37 -22.21
N VAL A 93 2.35 -1.87 -21.68
CA VAL A 93 1.07 -1.16 -21.61
C VAL A 93 0.99 -0.51 -20.24
N PHE A 94 1.11 0.81 -20.18
CA PHE A 94 0.86 1.60 -19.00
C PHE A 94 -0.63 1.86 -18.86
N PHE A 95 -1.14 1.63 -17.65
CA PHE A 95 -2.48 2.00 -17.22
C PHE A 95 -2.33 3.35 -16.53
N ASP A 96 -2.38 4.43 -17.31
CA ASP A 96 -2.21 5.80 -16.78
C ASP A 96 -3.43 6.18 -15.92
N GLU A 97 -4.62 5.72 -16.31
CA GLU A 97 -5.82 5.75 -15.48
C GLU A 97 -6.73 4.59 -15.84
N MET A 98 -7.20 3.84 -14.84
CA MET A 98 -8.35 2.95 -14.98
C MET A 98 -9.29 3.17 -13.80
N LYS A 99 -10.55 3.52 -14.07
CA LYS A 99 -11.61 3.68 -13.08
C LYS A 99 -12.73 2.71 -13.41
N MET A 100 -13.32 2.07 -12.42
CA MET A 100 -14.49 1.22 -12.57
C MET A 100 -15.45 1.42 -11.42
N ASN A 101 -16.72 1.67 -11.73
CA ASN A 101 -17.76 1.93 -10.74
C ASN A 101 -18.72 0.74 -10.64
N SER A 102 -18.78 0.11 -9.46
CA SER A 102 -19.64 -1.04 -9.18
C SER A 102 -20.52 -0.78 -7.96
N ASP A 103 -21.82 -1.05 -8.09
CA ASP A 103 -22.76 -1.00 -6.96
C ASP A 103 -22.48 -2.08 -5.92
N VAL A 104 -21.94 -3.22 -6.34
CA VAL A 104 -21.74 -4.40 -5.48
C VAL A 104 -20.32 -4.48 -4.95
N ALA A 105 -19.33 -4.07 -5.77
CA ALA A 105 -17.92 -4.20 -5.46
C ALA A 105 -17.24 -2.85 -5.12
N GLY A 106 -17.99 -1.75 -5.10
CA GLY A 106 -17.45 -0.42 -4.84
C GLY A 106 -16.79 0.23 -6.06
N ASP A 107 -16.05 1.30 -5.81
CA ASP A 107 -15.36 2.06 -6.85
C ASP A 107 -13.89 1.64 -6.90
N TRP A 108 -13.40 1.32 -8.08
CA TRP A 108 -12.06 0.79 -8.31
C TRP A 108 -11.25 1.80 -9.09
N PHE A 109 -10.00 1.94 -8.71
CA PHE A 109 -9.01 2.74 -9.41
C PHE A 109 -7.73 1.92 -9.54
N ALA A 110 -7.16 1.85 -10.75
CA ALA A 110 -5.94 1.12 -10.99
C ALA A 110 -4.97 1.93 -11.87
N THR A 111 -3.68 1.86 -11.52
CA THR A 111 -2.58 2.40 -12.32
C THR A 111 -1.37 1.48 -12.28
N GLY A 112 -0.50 1.57 -13.27
CA GLY A 112 0.71 0.75 -13.33
C GLY A 112 1.04 0.33 -14.75
N SER A 113 1.61 -0.86 -14.91
CA SER A 113 1.98 -1.37 -16.22
C SER A 113 1.93 -2.90 -16.32
N VAL A 114 1.71 -3.36 -17.54
CA VAL A 114 1.89 -4.76 -17.95
C VAL A 114 2.90 -4.81 -19.09
N GLY A 115 3.96 -5.61 -18.93
CA GLY A 115 4.96 -5.83 -19.98
C GLY A 115 4.48 -6.76 -21.08
N PHE A 116 5.08 -6.64 -22.27
CA PHE A 116 4.83 -7.58 -23.37
C PHE A 116 5.31 -9.00 -23.05
N ASP A 117 6.23 -9.11 -22.08
CA ASP A 117 6.69 -10.33 -21.42
C ASP A 117 5.72 -10.83 -20.33
N ALA A 118 4.54 -10.22 -20.19
CA ALA A 118 3.53 -10.51 -19.18
C ALA A 118 3.90 -10.10 -17.73
N GLY A 119 4.98 -9.33 -17.52
CA GLY A 119 5.31 -8.76 -16.21
C GLY A 119 4.20 -7.83 -15.71
N LEU A 120 3.81 -7.97 -14.45
CA LEU A 120 2.73 -7.21 -13.82
C LEU A 120 3.30 -6.31 -12.71
N ASP A 121 2.97 -5.03 -12.76
CA ASP A 121 3.29 -4.05 -11.71
C ASP A 121 2.16 -3.03 -11.64
N MET A 122 1.21 -3.22 -10.73
CA MET A 122 -0.01 -2.42 -10.63
C MET A 122 -0.31 -2.02 -9.19
N ASN A 123 -0.82 -0.81 -9.02
CA ASN A 123 -1.50 -0.38 -7.81
C ASN A 123 -3.01 -0.37 -8.08
N VAL A 124 -3.77 -0.99 -7.18
CA VAL A 124 -5.22 -1.07 -7.24
C VAL A 124 -5.79 -0.55 -5.93
N ASN A 125 -6.59 0.50 -6.02
CA ASN A 125 -7.39 1.00 -4.92
C ASN A 125 -8.83 0.55 -5.12
N THR A 126 -9.42 -0.05 -4.10
CA THR A 126 -10.86 -0.28 -4.07
C THR A 126 -11.48 0.51 -2.92
N ARG A 127 -12.36 1.41 -3.29
CA ARG A 127 -13.17 2.20 -2.40
C ARG A 127 -14.48 1.46 -2.18
N LEU A 128 -14.57 0.82 -1.02
CA LEU A 128 -15.64 -0.13 -0.70
C LEU A 128 -17.03 0.53 -0.76
N THR A 129 -18.06 -0.29 -0.92
CA THR A 129 -19.45 0.18 -0.78
C THR A 129 -19.69 0.68 0.63
N ARG A 130 -20.73 1.50 0.83
CA ARG A 130 -21.09 1.99 2.17
C ARG A 130 -21.41 0.82 3.11
N ALA A 131 -22.20 -0.13 2.64
CA ALA A 131 -22.56 -1.33 3.40
C ALA A 131 -21.33 -2.19 3.78
N ALA A 132 -20.37 -2.36 2.88
CA ALA A 132 -19.13 -3.08 3.19
C ALA A 132 -18.27 -2.30 4.20
N SER A 133 -18.20 -0.97 4.06
CA SER A 133 -17.44 -0.11 4.98
C SER A 133 -18.04 -0.14 6.39
N ASP A 134 -19.35 0.01 6.52
CA ASP A 134 -20.05 0.01 7.82
C ASP A 134 -19.85 -1.30 8.59
N LYS A 135 -19.77 -2.45 7.89
CA LYS A 135 -19.44 -3.75 8.51
C LYS A 135 -18.05 -3.77 9.15
N VAL A 136 -17.08 -3.11 8.52
CA VAL A 136 -15.71 -3.04 9.06
C VAL A 136 -15.65 -2.04 10.21
N LEU A 137 -16.29 -0.89 10.05
CA LEU A 137 -16.30 0.17 11.06
C LEU A 137 -17.05 -0.26 12.33
N SER A 138 -18.11 -1.05 12.21
CA SER A 138 -18.82 -1.59 13.38
C SER A 138 -17.94 -2.54 14.20
N LEU A 139 -17.08 -3.34 13.54
CA LEU A 139 -16.08 -4.17 14.20
C LEU A 139 -15.01 -3.33 14.90
N GLN A 140 -14.60 -2.20 14.30
CA GLN A 140 -13.71 -1.24 14.94
C GLN A 140 -14.32 -0.64 16.22
N ASN A 141 -15.60 -0.28 16.17
CA ASN A 141 -16.32 0.26 17.32
C ASN A 141 -16.56 -0.80 18.41
N SER A 142 -16.57 -2.09 18.05
CA SER A 142 -16.71 -3.22 18.97
C SER A 142 -15.40 -3.55 19.73
N GLY A 143 -14.30 -2.85 19.43
CA GLY A 143 -13.02 -2.95 20.13
C GLY A 143 -11.89 -3.44 19.23
N LYS A 144 -10.66 -3.00 19.55
CA LYS A 144 -9.44 -3.22 18.75
C LYS A 144 -9.16 -4.71 18.44
N ASN A 145 -9.53 -5.61 19.35
CA ASN A 145 -9.37 -7.05 19.18
C ASN A 145 -10.25 -7.64 18.07
N ALA A 146 -11.42 -7.06 17.79
CA ALA A 146 -12.32 -7.56 16.75
C ALA A 146 -11.77 -7.27 15.34
N VAL A 147 -11.19 -6.08 15.12
CA VAL A 147 -10.51 -5.74 13.86
C VAL A 147 -9.24 -6.57 13.71
N LYS A 148 -8.47 -6.74 14.78
CA LYS A 148 -7.28 -7.61 14.76
C LYS A 148 -7.65 -9.06 14.41
N ASN A 149 -8.78 -9.57 14.88
CA ASN A 149 -9.26 -10.92 14.55
C ASN A 149 -9.78 -11.02 13.11
N LEU A 150 -10.42 -9.98 12.57
CA LEU A 150 -10.82 -9.93 11.16
C LEU A 150 -9.61 -9.99 10.22
N LEU A 151 -8.52 -9.34 10.61
CA LEU A 151 -7.27 -9.25 9.85
C LEU A 151 -6.27 -10.36 10.19
N GLN A 152 -6.48 -11.12 11.26
CA GLN A 152 -5.64 -12.28 11.63
C GLN A 152 -5.82 -13.41 10.62
N GLY A 153 -4.71 -14.09 10.30
CA GLY A 153 -4.70 -15.21 9.33
C GLY A 153 -4.80 -14.78 7.86
N THR A 154 -4.81 -13.48 7.59
CA THR A 154 -4.75 -12.93 6.23
C THR A 154 -3.37 -12.29 5.98
N GLN A 155 -3.11 -11.91 4.73
CA GLN A 155 -1.93 -11.10 4.38
C GLN A 155 -1.90 -9.72 5.10
N PHE A 156 -2.95 -9.37 5.84
CA PHE A 156 -3.14 -8.10 6.55
C PHE A 156 -2.63 -8.10 8.00
N GLY A 157 -2.21 -9.24 8.55
CA GLY A 157 -1.83 -9.36 9.96
C GLY A 157 -0.71 -8.41 10.40
N ALA A 158 0.21 -8.07 9.49
CA ALA A 158 1.30 -7.14 9.75
C ALA A 158 0.84 -5.67 9.92
N VAL A 159 -0.27 -5.29 9.30
CA VAL A 159 -0.81 -3.93 9.33
C VAL A 159 -1.85 -3.74 10.42
N ALA A 160 -2.34 -4.83 11.02
CA ALA A 160 -3.22 -4.78 12.18
C ALA A 160 -2.60 -4.00 13.34
N ASN A 161 -1.27 -4.09 13.53
CA ASN A 161 -0.54 -3.35 14.56
C ASN A 161 -0.38 -1.84 14.26
N LEU A 162 -0.56 -1.41 12.99
CA LEU A 162 -0.49 0.00 12.60
C LEU A 162 -1.83 0.74 12.79
N LEU A 163 -2.92 -0.02 12.93
CA LEU A 163 -4.26 0.54 13.20
C LEU A 163 -4.47 0.88 14.69
N ASP A 164 -3.50 0.53 15.55
CA ASP A 164 -3.65 0.54 17.01
C ASP A 164 -3.88 1.94 17.62
N ASN A 165 -3.59 3.04 16.91
CA ASN A 165 -3.79 4.40 17.43
C ASN A 165 -4.66 5.34 16.56
N ALA A 166 -4.85 5.07 15.26
CA ALA A 166 -5.54 6.00 14.35
C ALA A 166 -6.88 5.47 13.81
N GLY A 167 -7.16 4.18 13.94
CA GLY A 167 -8.31 3.54 13.29
C GLY A 167 -8.17 3.46 11.76
N ILE A 168 -9.15 2.84 11.11
CA ILE A 168 -9.20 2.76 9.65
C ILE A 168 -9.68 4.12 9.11
N PRO A 169 -8.92 4.78 8.23
CA PRO A 169 -9.33 6.04 7.63
C PRO A 169 -10.56 5.83 6.75
N VAL A 170 -11.49 6.79 6.81
CA VAL A 170 -12.69 6.85 5.99
C VAL A 170 -12.74 8.18 5.24
N ASP A 171 -13.45 8.21 4.13
CA ASP A 171 -13.68 9.46 3.42
C ASP A 171 -14.96 10.19 3.90
N ALA A 172 -15.28 11.31 3.25
CA ALA A 172 -16.45 12.14 3.61
C ALA A 172 -17.80 11.39 3.52
N GLU A 173 -17.86 10.26 2.82
CA GLU A 173 -19.05 9.41 2.73
C GLU A 173 -18.98 8.20 3.70
N ASN A 174 -18.06 8.24 4.67
CA ASN A 174 -17.59 7.14 5.52
C ASN A 174 -17.34 5.83 4.77
N ARG A 175 -16.79 5.90 3.56
CA ARG A 175 -16.38 4.72 2.81
C ARG A 175 -14.88 4.48 3.01
N ILE A 176 -14.49 3.22 3.17
CA ILE A 176 -13.09 2.79 3.36
C ILE A 176 -12.45 2.54 1.98
N THR A 177 -11.22 2.99 1.79
CA THR A 177 -10.40 2.61 0.62
C THR A 177 -9.32 1.62 1.02
N VAL A 178 -9.28 0.47 0.34
CA VAL A 178 -8.25 -0.58 0.46
C VAL A 178 -7.23 -0.40 -0.66
N LYS A 179 -5.94 -0.31 -0.32
CA LYS A 179 -4.83 -0.23 -1.28
C LYS A 179 -4.18 -1.60 -1.48
N ILE A 180 -4.04 -2.01 -2.73
CA ILE A 180 -3.56 -3.33 -3.13
C ILE A 180 -2.43 -3.15 -4.15
N GLY A 181 -1.32 -3.86 -3.96
CA GLY A 181 -0.28 -4.00 -4.95
C GLY A 181 -0.43 -5.33 -5.70
N LEU A 182 -0.19 -5.31 -7.01
CA LEU A 182 -0.08 -6.52 -7.83
C LEU A 182 1.30 -6.54 -8.48
N GLY A 183 1.97 -7.67 -8.34
CA GLY A 183 3.29 -7.94 -8.91
C GLY A 183 3.33 -9.26 -9.67
N GLY A 184 4.52 -9.69 -10.07
CA GLY A 184 4.74 -11.00 -10.70
C GLY A 184 4.39 -10.98 -12.18
N THR A 185 3.51 -11.89 -12.61
CA THR A 185 3.06 -11.95 -14.02
C THR A 185 1.54 -12.04 -14.09
N ILE A 186 0.95 -11.66 -15.22
CA ILE A 186 -0.51 -11.72 -15.42
C ILE A 186 -1.12 -13.13 -15.24
N THR A 187 -0.31 -14.19 -15.44
CA THR A 187 -0.76 -15.59 -15.23
C THR A 187 -0.52 -16.11 -13.82
N LYS A 188 0.42 -15.50 -13.09
CA LYS A 188 0.76 -15.82 -11.70
C LYS A 188 0.96 -14.51 -10.93
N PRO A 189 -0.11 -13.75 -10.67
CA PRO A 189 0.00 -12.47 -9.99
C PRO A 189 0.33 -12.71 -8.52
N SER A 190 1.27 -11.92 -7.98
CA SER A 190 1.46 -11.81 -6.54
C SER A 190 0.66 -10.62 -6.03
N VAL A 191 -0.05 -10.78 -4.93
CA VAL A 191 -0.87 -9.71 -4.33
C VAL A 191 -0.25 -9.28 -3.01
N SER A 192 -0.21 -7.97 -2.79
CA SER A 192 0.16 -7.36 -1.51
C SER A 192 -0.93 -6.41 -1.05
N PHE A 193 -1.10 -6.30 0.25
CA PHE A 193 -1.90 -5.24 0.83
C PHE A 193 -1.01 -4.09 1.29
N ASN A 194 -1.36 -2.89 0.82
CA ASN A 194 -0.55 -1.69 1.02
C ASN A 194 -1.19 -0.73 2.04
N GLY A 195 -2.28 -1.13 2.70
CA GLY A 195 -2.96 -0.35 3.74
C GLY A 195 -4.30 0.26 3.32
N PHE A 196 -4.78 1.21 4.12
CA PHE A 196 -6.01 1.95 3.86
C PHE A 196 -5.72 3.40 3.47
N ALA A 197 -6.70 4.07 2.84
CA ALA A 197 -6.63 5.50 2.52
C ALA A 197 -7.92 6.24 2.89
N ALA A 198 -7.78 7.51 3.27
CA ALA A 198 -8.89 8.46 3.22
C ALA A 198 -9.03 8.97 1.77
N GLY A 199 -10.27 9.09 1.27
CA GLY A 199 -10.56 9.72 -0.02
C GLY A 199 -10.99 8.76 -1.14
N LYS A 200 -11.28 9.32 -2.32
CA LYS A 200 -11.93 8.63 -3.45
C LYS A 200 -11.08 7.53 -4.14
N GLY A 201 -9.89 7.22 -3.60
CA GLY A 201 -8.99 6.23 -4.18
C GLY A 201 -8.24 6.69 -5.44
N THR A 202 -8.44 7.94 -5.87
CA THR A 202 -7.73 8.57 -7.01
C THR A 202 -6.33 9.07 -6.64
N ASP A 203 -6.02 9.21 -5.35
CA ASP A 203 -4.67 9.48 -4.85
C ASP A 203 -3.82 8.21 -4.91
N VAL A 204 -3.47 7.83 -6.14
CA VAL A 204 -2.40 6.85 -6.38
C VAL A 204 -1.17 7.65 -6.68
N SER A 205 -0.51 8.12 -5.61
CA SER A 205 0.82 8.69 -5.72
C SER A 205 1.66 7.70 -6.53
N GLN A 206 2.06 8.13 -7.72
CA GLN A 206 2.99 7.43 -8.58
C GLN A 206 4.21 7.06 -7.74
N SER A 207 4.39 5.78 -7.44
CA SER A 207 5.59 5.30 -6.77
C SER A 207 6.74 5.24 -7.77
N ARG A 208 7.17 6.40 -8.28
CA ARG A 208 8.52 6.65 -8.80
C ARG A 208 8.88 8.11 -8.52
N GLN A 209 9.66 8.27 -7.45
CA GLN A 209 10.51 9.41 -7.10
C GLN A 209 9.81 10.78 -6.93
N THR A 210 9.41 11.09 -5.69
CA THR A 210 9.87 12.23 -4.84
C THR A 210 9.17 12.09 -3.46
N PRO A 211 9.82 12.30 -2.30
CA PRO A 211 9.37 11.74 -1.01
C PRO A 211 8.52 12.71 -0.17
N PRO A 212 7.36 12.28 0.37
CA PRO A 212 6.77 12.88 1.57
C PRO A 212 7.05 12.08 2.85
N VAL A 213 7.67 10.90 2.76
CA VAL A 213 7.85 9.99 3.91
C VAL A 213 9.13 10.32 4.70
N LYS A 214 10.10 11.03 4.12
CA LYS A 214 11.34 11.39 4.82
C LYS A 214 11.09 12.40 5.94
N GLU A 215 10.25 13.42 5.79
CA GLU A 215 10.00 14.38 6.86
C GLU A 215 9.19 13.83 8.03
N GLN A 216 8.18 12.98 7.77
CA GLN A 216 7.41 12.35 8.86
C GLN A 216 8.23 11.29 9.61
N VAL A 217 9.04 10.49 8.90
CA VAL A 217 9.93 9.51 9.54
C VAL A 217 11.10 10.21 10.24
N VAL A 218 11.68 11.27 9.65
CA VAL A 218 12.73 12.05 10.32
C VAL A 218 12.18 12.76 11.55
N ASN A 219 10.96 13.33 11.51
CA ASN A 219 10.35 13.94 12.69
C ASN A 219 9.97 12.90 13.75
N GLN A 220 9.48 11.72 13.37
CA GLN A 220 9.20 10.64 14.33
C GLN A 220 10.49 10.05 14.94
N VAL A 221 11.53 9.84 14.13
CA VAL A 221 12.85 9.39 14.61
C VAL A 221 13.49 10.46 15.48
N GLN A 222 13.39 11.75 15.12
CA GLN A 222 13.92 12.85 15.93
C GLN A 222 13.18 12.98 17.26
N ASN A 223 11.85 12.85 17.26
CA ASN A 223 11.05 12.84 18.49
C ASN A 223 11.37 11.63 19.37
N THR A 224 11.56 10.45 18.77
CA THR A 224 11.93 9.22 19.51
C THR A 224 13.35 9.31 20.06
N VAL A 225 14.29 9.87 19.30
CA VAL A 225 15.68 10.11 19.73
C VAL A 225 15.72 11.15 20.85
N ASN A 226 14.93 12.22 20.76
CA ASN A 226 14.85 13.23 21.82
C ASN A 226 14.21 12.66 23.09
N GLN A 227 13.11 11.90 22.99
CA GLN A 227 12.48 11.22 24.13
C GLN A 227 13.41 10.20 24.77
N ASN A 228 14.12 9.39 23.97
CA ASN A 228 15.09 8.43 24.50
C ASN A 228 16.28 9.13 25.14
N ARG A 229 16.74 10.26 24.58
CA ARG A 229 17.80 11.07 25.16
C ARG A 229 17.39 11.66 26.51
N GLU A 230 16.18 12.22 26.61
CA GLU A 230 15.63 12.73 27.88
C GLU A 230 15.47 11.63 28.93
N GLN A 231 15.02 10.43 28.53
CA GLN A 231 14.92 9.28 29.43
C GLN A 231 16.29 8.72 29.85
N ILE A 232 17.29 8.77 28.98
CA ILE A 232 18.66 8.37 29.32
C ILE A 232 19.27 9.41 30.26
N GLU A 233 19.11 10.71 29.98
CA GLU A 233 19.60 11.80 30.83
C GLU A 233 18.94 11.79 32.22
N SER A 234 17.64 11.49 32.32
CA SER A 234 16.95 11.35 33.60
C SER A 234 17.44 10.12 34.38
N LYS A 235 17.58 8.96 33.74
CA LYS A 235 18.12 7.74 34.37
C LYS A 235 19.58 7.87 34.78
N VAL A 236 20.39 8.57 34.00
CA VAL A 236 21.79 8.87 34.34
C VAL A 236 21.87 9.83 35.53
N THR A 237 20.97 10.81 35.61
CA THR A 237 20.92 11.76 36.74
C THR A 237 20.41 11.10 38.01
N GLU A 238 19.34 10.31 37.94
CA GLU A 238 18.84 9.52 39.08
C GLU A 238 19.87 8.48 39.55
N GLY A 239 20.54 7.81 38.61
CA GLY A 239 21.62 6.88 38.91
C GLY A 239 22.81 7.58 39.57
N ALA A 240 23.20 8.76 39.09
CA ALA A 240 24.29 9.54 39.67
C ALA A 240 23.98 10.04 41.09
N ASN A 241 22.73 10.45 41.36
CA ASN A 241 22.31 10.86 42.70
C ASN A 241 22.30 9.67 43.68
N LYS A 242 21.84 8.49 43.24
CA LYS A 242 21.89 7.26 44.07
C LYS A 242 23.33 6.79 44.35
N ILE A 243 24.26 7.00 43.41
CA ILE A 243 25.67 6.70 43.61
C ILE A 243 26.29 7.67 44.62
N GLU A 244 25.94 8.96 44.55
CA GLU A 244 26.40 9.97 45.51
C GLU A 244 25.95 9.63 46.94
N GLU A 245 24.67 9.27 47.12
CA GLU A 245 24.11 8.82 48.41
C GLU A 245 24.84 7.57 48.93
N GLN A 246 25.07 6.56 48.07
CA GLN A 246 25.77 5.33 48.47
C GLN A 246 27.26 5.55 48.79
N ILE A 247 27.93 6.50 48.12
CA ILE A 247 29.34 6.84 48.41
C ILE A 247 29.43 7.51 49.78
N ILE A 248 28.55 8.49 50.06
CA ILE A 248 28.51 9.19 51.36
C ILE A 248 28.22 8.18 52.49
N GLU A 249 27.24 7.29 52.29
CA GLU A 249 26.83 6.30 53.28
C GLU A 249 27.90 5.23 53.56
N LYS A 250 28.63 4.75 52.52
CA LYS A 250 29.59 3.64 52.67
C LYS A 250 31.02 4.06 52.95
N THR A 251 31.43 5.30 52.64
CA THR A 251 32.84 5.71 52.72
C THR A 251 33.11 6.89 53.67
N GLY A 252 32.06 7.57 54.17
CA GLY A 252 32.19 8.64 55.17
C GLY A 252 32.91 9.91 54.67
N VAL A 253 33.08 10.06 53.35
CA VAL A 253 33.69 11.23 52.71
C VAL A 253 32.77 12.45 52.74
N SER A 254 33.35 13.65 52.71
CA SER A 254 32.58 14.90 52.70
C SER A 254 31.79 15.07 51.40
N LYS A 255 30.70 15.84 51.46
CA LYS A 255 29.81 16.09 50.32
C LYS A 255 30.56 16.61 49.07
N GLU A 256 31.54 17.48 49.27
CA GLU A 256 32.39 18.02 48.19
C GLU A 256 33.26 16.94 47.51
N GLN A 257 33.73 15.93 48.27
CA GLN A 257 34.51 14.83 47.71
C GLN A 257 33.61 13.83 46.96
N ALA A 258 32.40 13.58 47.47
CA ALA A 258 31.39 12.77 46.78
C ALA A 258 30.93 13.43 45.47
N ASP A 259 30.71 14.74 45.45
CA ASP A 259 30.38 15.51 44.26
C ASP A 259 31.48 15.42 43.19
N LYS A 260 32.74 15.46 43.60
CA LYS A 260 33.88 15.35 42.67
C LYS A 260 33.96 13.96 42.02
N LEU A 261 33.77 12.90 42.81
CA LEU A 261 33.72 11.52 42.32
C LEU A 261 32.52 11.27 41.39
N LYS A 262 31.35 11.81 41.74
CA LYS A 262 30.14 11.79 40.91
C LYS A 262 30.39 12.46 39.55
N ASN A 263 30.99 13.65 39.55
CA ASN A 263 31.27 14.40 38.32
C ASN A 263 32.29 13.68 37.43
N ASP A 264 33.32 13.04 37.99
CA ASP A 264 34.27 12.25 37.22
C ASP A 264 33.64 10.96 36.65
N ALA A 265 32.76 10.30 37.40
CA ALA A 265 31.99 9.15 36.92
C ALA A 265 31.03 9.53 35.78
N LEU A 266 30.30 10.64 35.94
CA LEU A 266 29.42 11.21 34.90
C LEU A 266 30.21 11.57 33.64
N LYS A 267 31.40 12.14 33.78
CA LYS A 267 32.27 12.50 32.65
C LYS A 267 32.79 11.28 31.90
N LYS A 268 33.05 10.16 32.59
CA LYS A 268 33.41 8.88 31.95
C LYS A 268 32.21 8.22 31.28
N LEU A 269 31.03 8.24 31.90
CA LEU A 269 29.81 7.69 31.31
C LEU A 269 29.40 8.43 30.03
N LYS A 270 29.50 9.77 30.02
CA LYS A 270 29.22 10.60 28.84
C LYS A 270 30.20 10.41 27.68
N LYS A 271 31.31 9.68 27.87
CA LYS A 271 32.24 9.30 26.79
C LYS A 271 31.91 7.93 26.17
N LEU A 272 31.02 7.16 26.79
CA LEU A 272 30.64 5.81 26.36
C LEU A 272 29.35 5.78 25.54
N PHE A 273 28.60 6.89 25.52
CA PHE A 273 27.40 7.15 24.73
C PHE A 273 27.63 8.39 23.86
#